data_AF-A0A954F678-F1
#
_entry.id   AF-A0A954F678-F1
#
_cell.length_a   1.000
_cell.length_b   1.000
_cell.length_c   1.000
_cell.angle_alpha   90.00
_cell.angle_beta   90.00
_cell.angle_gamma   90.00
#
_symmetry.space_group_name_H-M   'P 1'
#
loop_
_entity.id
_entity.type
_entity.pdbx_description
1 polymer ?
#
loop_
_entity_poly.entity_id
_entity_poly.type
_entity_poly.pdbx_seq_one_letter_code
_entity_poly.pdbx_strand_id
1 'polypeptide(L)'
;MSTRGFTVIDNFLDEEAWGALWTEFQFMELLPVSRTVGAWKLDDGAPLGGHEILTPNRDAELIHDPKKPRQYPTETALDAVITGLLAESEAFAPIVGDEWQRISARAYVYPHGTGLSWHRDDSEIYTGAFIYYAHPHWNAHWGGELMIADEAQDDLSIMAHRFENEAYSEALLERGMGHFIMPKPNRMVLLGGAPHAIAPVSPAAGQNVRASVVGFFLRN
;
A
#
# COMPACT_ATOMS: atom_id res chain seq x y z
N MET A 1 26.40 4.28 -4.12
CA MET A 1 25.43 3.45 -4.87
C MET A 1 24.06 3.93 -4.45
N SER A 2 23.26 4.48 -5.37
CA SER A 2 21.91 4.96 -5.05
C SER A 2 21.07 3.76 -4.59
N THR A 3 20.75 3.70 -3.30
CA THR A 3 19.74 2.80 -2.76
C THR A 3 18.40 3.34 -3.24
N ARG A 4 17.75 2.62 -4.15
CA ARG A 4 16.39 2.96 -4.60
C ARG A 4 15.52 3.13 -3.35
N GLY A 5 14.72 4.19 -3.26
CA GLY A 5 13.77 4.44 -2.18
C GLY A 5 12.60 3.44 -2.10
N PHE A 6 12.72 2.28 -2.76
CA PHE A 6 11.77 1.18 -2.74
C PHE A 6 12.47 -0.16 -3.02
N THR A 7 11.84 -1.26 -2.62
CA THR A 7 12.24 -2.61 -3.01
C THR A 7 11.02 -3.43 -3.45
N VAL A 8 11.26 -4.45 -4.29
CA VAL A 8 10.22 -5.33 -4.85
C VAL A 8 10.60 -6.78 -4.57
N ILE A 9 9.65 -7.53 -4.02
CA ILE A 9 9.81 -8.94 -3.66
C ILE A 9 8.68 -9.72 -4.32
N ASP A 10 9.02 -10.66 -5.18
CA ASP A 10 8.07 -11.59 -5.80
C ASP A 10 7.97 -12.87 -4.99
N ASN A 11 6.79 -13.52 -5.04
CA ASN A 11 6.47 -14.74 -4.31
C ASN A 11 6.65 -14.56 -2.79
N PHE A 12 6.13 -13.46 -2.25
CA PHE A 12 6.32 -13.08 -0.85
C PHE A 12 5.65 -14.04 0.13
N LEU A 13 4.42 -14.49 -0.19
CA LEU A 13 3.73 -15.54 0.55
C LEU A 13 3.93 -16.89 -0.14
N ASP A 14 3.88 -17.97 0.63
CA ASP A 14 3.72 -19.31 0.04
C ASP A 14 2.32 -19.47 -0.60
N GLU A 15 2.15 -20.56 -1.36
CA GLU A 15 0.93 -20.82 -2.12
C GLU A 15 -0.31 -20.97 -1.22
N GLU A 16 -0.16 -21.58 -0.04
CA GLU A 16 -1.25 -21.80 0.90
C GLU A 16 -1.74 -20.47 1.49
N ALA A 17 -0.82 -19.66 2.03
CA ALA A 17 -1.12 -18.36 2.60
C ALA A 17 -1.67 -17.38 1.54
N TRP A 18 -1.10 -17.40 0.32
CA TRP A 18 -1.61 -16.57 -0.77
C TRP A 18 -3.03 -16.96 -1.19
N GLY A 19 -3.31 -18.26 -1.33
CA GLY A 19 -4.65 -18.75 -1.67
C GLY A 19 -5.69 -18.47 -0.57
N ALA A 20 -5.30 -18.64 0.70
CA ALA A 20 -6.14 -18.29 1.84
C ALA A 20 -6.47 -16.79 1.87
N LEU A 21 -5.47 -15.93 1.63
CA LEU A 21 -5.69 -14.48 1.59
C LEU A 21 -6.62 -14.09 0.44
N TRP A 22 -6.47 -14.65 -0.76
CA TRP A 22 -7.41 -14.36 -1.84
C TRP A 22 -8.84 -14.83 -1.53
N THR A 23 -8.98 -15.96 -0.82
CA THR A 23 -10.27 -16.47 -0.35
C THR A 23 -10.91 -15.48 0.63
N GLU A 24 -10.14 -14.95 1.58
CA GLU A 24 -10.59 -13.91 2.53
C GLU A 24 -11.12 -12.66 1.81
N PHE A 25 -10.45 -12.22 0.74
CA PHE A 25 -10.89 -11.09 -0.10
C PHE A 25 -12.29 -11.29 -0.72
N GLN A 26 -12.75 -12.54 -0.91
CA GLN A 26 -14.08 -12.81 -1.47
C GLN A 26 -15.21 -12.55 -0.47
N PHE A 27 -14.92 -12.59 0.83
CA PHE A 27 -15.95 -12.61 1.88
C PHE A 27 -15.81 -11.48 2.89
N MET A 28 -14.65 -10.82 2.96
CA MET A 28 -14.45 -9.71 3.88
C MET A 28 -15.38 -8.52 3.58
N GLU A 29 -15.77 -7.80 4.62
CA GLU A 29 -16.51 -6.56 4.47
C GLU A 29 -15.61 -5.48 3.87
N LEU A 30 -16.05 -4.90 2.75
CA LEU A 30 -15.37 -3.83 2.04
C LEU A 30 -16.31 -2.63 1.91
N LEU A 31 -15.83 -1.46 2.33
CA LEU A 31 -16.60 -0.22 2.31
C LEU A 31 -15.97 0.78 1.35
N PRO A 32 -16.76 1.62 0.65
CA PRO A 32 -16.22 2.70 -0.16
C PRO A 32 -15.30 3.60 0.66
N VAL A 33 -14.10 3.86 0.12
CA VAL A 33 -13.14 4.77 0.72
C VAL A 33 -13.63 6.21 0.54
N SER A 34 -13.46 7.04 1.57
CA SER A 34 -13.85 8.45 1.49
C SER A 34 -12.91 9.21 0.56
N ARG A 35 -13.48 9.86 -0.46
CA ARG A 35 -12.78 10.78 -1.39
C ARG A 35 -12.40 12.13 -0.78
N THR A 36 -12.59 12.29 0.53
CA THR A 36 -12.39 13.56 1.24
C THR A 36 -11.58 13.38 2.53
N VAL A 37 -10.75 12.34 2.62
CA VAL A 37 -9.86 12.09 3.77
C VAL A 37 -8.51 11.62 3.24
N GLY A 38 -7.41 12.09 3.84
CA GLY A 38 -6.05 11.68 3.45
C GLY A 38 -5.69 12.07 2.01
N ALA A 39 -5.01 11.16 1.31
CA ALA A 39 -4.49 11.33 -0.06
C ALA A 39 -5.58 11.32 -1.15
N TRP A 40 -6.79 10.90 -0.82
CA TRP A 40 -7.85 10.65 -1.79
C TRP A 40 -8.41 11.93 -2.39
N LYS A 41 -8.52 11.95 -3.72
CA LYS A 41 -9.09 13.04 -4.52
C LYS A 41 -10.41 12.61 -5.15
N LEU A 42 -11.15 13.59 -5.70
CA LEU A 42 -12.48 13.34 -6.27
C LEU A 42 -12.44 12.41 -7.50
N ASP A 43 -11.36 12.50 -8.28
CA ASP A 43 -11.17 11.79 -9.55
C ASP A 43 -10.54 10.40 -9.40
N ASP A 44 -10.19 9.99 -8.17
CA ASP A 44 -9.64 8.66 -7.86
C ASP A 44 -10.68 7.54 -7.96
N GLY A 45 -11.94 7.88 -8.25
CA GLY A 45 -13.07 6.97 -8.21
C GLY A 45 -13.43 6.59 -6.77
N ALA A 46 -14.06 5.43 -6.59
CA ALA A 46 -14.49 4.94 -5.27
C ALA A 46 -13.93 3.52 -5.03
N PRO A 47 -12.64 3.39 -4.70
CA PRO A 47 -12.10 2.10 -4.30
C PRO A 47 -12.76 1.64 -2.99
N LEU A 48 -12.65 0.36 -2.72
CA LEU A 48 -13.18 -0.26 -1.51
C LEU A 48 -12.03 -0.57 -0.55
N GLY A 49 -12.26 -0.42 0.74
CA GLY A 49 -11.30 -0.72 1.79
C GLY A 49 -11.93 -1.48 2.93
N GLY A 50 -11.21 -2.47 3.46
CA GLY A 50 -11.60 -3.22 4.66
C GLY A 50 -11.36 -2.41 5.93
N HIS A 51 -11.37 -3.09 7.08
CA HIS A 51 -10.96 -2.50 8.36
C HIS A 51 -9.42 -2.46 8.44
N GLU A 52 -8.88 -1.43 9.09
CA GLU A 52 -7.46 -1.37 9.42
C GLU A 52 -7.15 -2.33 10.58
N ILE A 53 -6.06 -3.08 10.43
CA ILE A 53 -5.44 -3.91 11.44
C ILE A 53 -4.18 -3.19 11.91
N LEU A 54 -3.93 -3.19 13.22
CA LEU A 54 -2.73 -2.60 13.82
C LEU A 54 -2.00 -3.65 14.67
N THR A 55 -0.68 -3.75 14.52
CA THR A 55 0.13 -4.53 15.47
C THR A 55 0.17 -3.83 16.83
N PRO A 56 0.34 -4.57 17.94
CA PRO A 56 0.81 -3.95 19.16
C PRO A 56 2.24 -3.41 18.96
N ASN A 57 2.78 -2.73 19.96
CA ASN A 57 4.17 -2.29 19.95
C ASN A 57 5.11 -3.50 19.76
N ARG A 58 6.28 -3.30 19.15
CA ARG A 58 7.25 -4.37 18.83
C ARG A 58 7.68 -5.23 20.02
N ASP A 59 7.66 -4.67 21.23
CA ASP A 59 8.04 -5.34 22.47
C ASP A 59 6.89 -6.12 23.14
N ALA A 60 5.66 -5.95 22.64
CA ALA A 60 4.49 -6.61 23.18
C ALA A 60 4.36 -8.06 22.70
N GLU A 61 3.72 -8.88 23.52
CA GLU A 61 3.37 -10.24 23.16
C GLU A 61 2.29 -10.28 22.08
N LEU A 62 2.51 -11.10 21.05
CA LEU A 62 1.59 -11.26 19.92
C LEU A 62 0.53 -12.31 20.25
N ILE A 63 -0.54 -11.90 20.93
CA ILE A 63 -1.68 -12.76 21.30
C ILE A 63 -2.95 -12.21 20.68
N HIS A 64 -3.74 -13.10 20.05
CA HIS A 64 -5.08 -12.77 19.59
C HIS A 64 -6.01 -12.41 20.76
N ASP A 65 -6.67 -11.25 20.68
CA ASP A 65 -7.71 -10.83 21.62
C ASP A 65 -9.05 -10.68 20.87
N PRO A 66 -10.02 -11.57 21.09
CA PRO A 66 -11.34 -11.49 20.46
C PRO A 66 -12.09 -10.18 20.75
N LYS A 67 -11.72 -9.44 21.81
CA LYS A 67 -12.30 -8.12 22.11
C LYS A 67 -11.66 -6.99 21.31
N LYS A 68 -10.54 -7.26 20.63
CA LYS A 68 -9.81 -6.33 19.77
C LYS A 68 -9.62 -6.96 18.39
N PRO A 69 -10.70 -7.19 17.62
CA PRO A 69 -10.63 -7.90 16.33
C PRO A 69 -9.82 -7.17 15.23
N ARG A 70 -9.37 -5.94 15.51
CA ARG A 70 -8.52 -5.12 14.63
C ARG A 70 -7.07 -5.03 15.12
N GLN A 71 -6.71 -5.76 16.16
CA GLN A 71 -5.34 -5.85 16.62
C GLN A 71 -4.74 -7.16 16.12
N TYR A 72 -3.58 -7.10 15.47
CA TYR A 72 -2.83 -8.29 15.10
C TYR A 72 -2.29 -9.01 16.35
N PRO A 73 -2.28 -10.35 16.40
CA PRO A 73 -2.86 -11.28 15.42
C PRO A 73 -4.40 -11.24 15.41
N THR A 74 -4.99 -11.22 14.21
CA THR A 74 -6.45 -11.23 14.01
C THR A 74 -7.03 -12.63 13.80
N GLU A 75 -6.19 -13.64 13.61
CA GLU A 75 -6.56 -15.00 13.20
C GLU A 75 -7.26 -15.06 11.82
N THR A 76 -7.04 -14.03 10.98
CA THR A 76 -7.49 -13.99 9.59
C THR A 76 -6.33 -14.21 8.63
N ALA A 77 -6.61 -14.48 7.36
CA ALA A 77 -5.56 -14.64 6.35
C ALA A 77 -4.73 -13.37 6.09
N LEU A 78 -5.20 -12.18 6.53
CA LEU A 78 -4.42 -10.94 6.45
C LEU A 78 -3.16 -10.99 7.32
N ASP A 79 -3.18 -11.77 8.41
CA ASP A 79 -2.05 -11.92 9.33
C ASP A 79 -0.80 -12.48 8.63
N ALA A 80 -0.95 -13.24 7.55
CA ALA A 80 0.18 -13.80 6.80
C ALA A 80 1.10 -12.71 6.24
N VAL A 81 0.52 -11.59 5.76
CA VAL A 81 1.30 -10.47 5.23
C VAL A 81 2.10 -9.80 6.34
N ILE A 82 1.46 -9.52 7.48
CA ILE A 82 2.10 -8.89 8.64
C ILE A 82 3.19 -9.82 9.20
N THR A 83 2.91 -11.12 9.29
CA THR A 83 3.87 -12.11 9.78
C THR A 83 5.12 -12.16 8.91
N GLY A 84 4.97 -12.17 7.58
CA GLY A 84 6.10 -12.10 6.65
C GLY A 84 6.89 -10.79 6.79
N LEU A 85 6.21 -9.66 6.99
CA LEU A 85 6.87 -8.37 7.19
C LEU A 85 7.71 -8.33 8.47
N LEU A 86 7.18 -8.88 9.57
CA LEU A 86 7.87 -8.94 10.85
C LEU A 86 9.09 -9.88 10.78
N ALA A 87 8.94 -11.04 10.15
CA ALA A 87 10.00 -12.04 10.02
C ALA A 87 11.24 -11.52 9.27
N GLU A 88 11.05 -10.67 8.27
CA GLU A 88 12.11 -10.13 7.41
C GLU A 88 12.43 -8.66 7.70
N SER A 89 11.98 -8.14 8.85
CA SER A 89 12.04 -6.70 9.15
C SER A 89 13.45 -6.09 9.12
N GLU A 90 14.47 -6.82 9.54
CA GLU A 90 15.87 -6.38 9.47
C GLU A 90 16.34 -6.17 8.02
N ALA A 91 15.91 -7.04 7.10
CA ALA A 91 16.23 -6.92 5.68
C ALA A 91 15.55 -5.71 5.03
N PHE A 92 14.46 -5.22 5.62
CA PHE A 92 13.68 -4.08 5.13
C PHE A 92 14.13 -2.73 5.70
N ALA A 93 14.91 -2.73 6.78
CA ALA A 93 15.41 -1.52 7.43
C ALA A 93 16.06 -0.49 6.48
N PRO A 94 16.81 -0.87 5.42
CA PRO A 94 17.35 0.10 4.46
C PRO A 94 16.30 0.91 3.67
N ILE A 95 15.04 0.45 3.62
CA ILE A 95 13.95 1.10 2.89
C ILE A 95 12.99 1.80 3.85
N VAL A 96 12.59 1.13 4.93
CA VAL A 96 11.53 1.60 5.84
C VAL A 96 12.06 2.02 7.21
N GLY A 97 13.38 2.04 7.41
CA GLY A 97 14.00 2.31 8.70
C GLY A 97 13.75 1.23 9.75
N ASP A 98 14.31 1.45 10.94
CA ASP A 98 14.23 0.57 12.11
C ASP A 98 13.51 1.23 13.32
N GLU A 99 13.26 2.54 13.25
CA GLU A 99 12.65 3.36 14.31
C GLU A 99 11.13 3.16 14.50
N TRP A 100 10.48 2.37 13.65
CA TRP A 100 9.04 2.12 13.75
C TRP A 100 8.70 1.22 14.95
N GLN A 101 7.50 1.42 15.49
CA GLN A 101 6.97 0.73 16.67
C GLN A 101 5.80 -0.19 16.35
N ARG A 102 5.05 0.10 15.28
CA ARG A 102 3.86 -0.65 14.87
C ARG A 102 3.76 -0.75 13.36
N ILE A 103 3.01 -1.73 12.89
CA ILE A 103 2.60 -1.87 11.49
C ILE A 103 1.08 -1.72 11.43
N SER A 104 0.59 -0.88 10.53
CA SER A 104 -0.82 -0.94 10.11
C SER A 104 -0.94 -1.74 8.83
N ALA A 105 -2.09 -2.39 8.62
CA ALA A 105 -2.40 -3.11 7.40
C ALA A 105 -3.89 -3.02 7.10
N ARG A 106 -4.23 -2.81 5.82
CA ARG A 106 -5.61 -2.68 5.37
C ARG A 106 -5.76 -3.27 3.97
N ALA A 107 -6.82 -4.06 3.79
CA ALA A 107 -7.21 -4.54 2.48
C ALA A 107 -7.82 -3.39 1.64
N TYR A 108 -7.41 -3.29 0.38
CA TYR A 108 -7.97 -2.40 -0.62
C TYR A 108 -8.30 -3.15 -1.90
N VAL A 109 -9.41 -2.78 -2.53
CA VAL A 109 -9.86 -3.27 -3.82
C VAL A 109 -10.11 -2.08 -4.74
N TYR A 110 -9.48 -2.10 -5.91
CA TYR A 110 -9.61 -1.09 -6.96
C TYR A 110 -10.31 -1.69 -8.17
N PRO A 111 -11.63 -1.44 -8.35
CA PRO A 111 -12.35 -1.73 -9.59
C PRO A 111 -11.91 -0.83 -10.75
N HIS A 112 -12.37 -1.14 -11.96
CA HIS A 112 -12.12 -0.29 -13.12
C HIS A 112 -12.54 1.17 -12.88
N GLY A 113 -11.75 2.12 -13.37
CA GLY A 113 -11.95 3.55 -13.17
C GLY A 113 -11.50 4.08 -11.81
N THR A 114 -10.95 3.24 -10.93
CA THR A 114 -10.39 3.69 -9.65
C THR A 114 -8.86 3.68 -9.69
N GLY A 115 -8.25 4.62 -8.97
CA GLY A 115 -6.80 4.80 -8.85
C GLY A 115 -6.49 5.55 -7.56
N LEU A 116 -5.28 6.10 -7.46
CA LEU A 116 -4.94 7.01 -6.37
C LEU A 116 -3.98 8.08 -6.90
N SER A 117 -4.40 9.32 -6.78
CA SER A 117 -3.65 10.48 -7.27
C SER A 117 -2.27 10.60 -6.59
N TRP A 118 -1.38 11.32 -7.25
CA TRP A 118 -0.05 11.58 -6.71
C TRP A 118 -0.09 12.23 -5.32
N HIS A 119 0.68 11.63 -4.41
CA HIS A 119 0.83 12.08 -3.03
C HIS A 119 2.18 11.63 -2.45
N ARG A 120 2.53 12.21 -1.30
CA ARG A 120 3.54 11.68 -0.38
C ARG A 120 2.86 11.29 0.91
N ASP A 121 3.25 10.14 1.45
CA ASP A 121 2.87 9.73 2.79
C ASP A 121 3.43 10.68 3.85
N ASP A 122 2.76 10.74 5.00
CA ASP A 122 3.16 11.58 6.11
C ASP A 122 4.42 11.01 6.79
N SER A 123 5.58 11.57 6.48
CA SER A 123 6.88 11.13 7.01
C SER A 123 7.09 11.42 8.50
N GLU A 124 6.25 12.29 9.11
CA GLU A 124 6.27 12.53 10.55
C GLU A 124 5.61 11.36 11.31
N ILE A 125 4.68 10.65 10.68
CA ILE A 125 3.95 9.53 11.28
C ILE A 125 4.53 8.19 10.82
N TYR A 126 4.95 8.11 9.55
CA TYR A 126 5.38 6.88 8.89
C TYR A 126 6.87 6.90 8.56
N THR A 127 7.52 5.76 8.75
CA THR A 127 8.92 5.53 8.33
C THR A 127 9.00 4.87 6.96
N GLY A 128 7.91 4.25 6.52
CA GLY A 128 7.77 3.64 5.21
C GLY A 128 6.37 3.04 5.03
N ALA A 129 6.11 2.61 3.81
CA ALA A 129 4.85 1.97 3.40
C ALA A 129 5.12 0.63 2.73
N PHE A 130 4.11 -0.23 2.68
CA PHE A 130 4.15 -1.45 1.89
C PHE A 130 2.85 -1.67 1.12
N ILE A 131 2.97 -2.38 0.00
CA ILE A 131 1.86 -2.81 -0.86
C ILE A 131 2.10 -4.27 -1.24
N TYR A 132 1.23 -5.16 -0.77
CA TYR A 132 1.17 -6.56 -1.20
C TYR A 132 0.02 -6.78 -2.17
N TYR A 133 0.29 -7.36 -3.34
CA TYR A 133 -0.70 -7.62 -4.38
C TYR A 133 -1.35 -9.01 -4.22
N ALA A 134 -2.62 -9.04 -3.80
CA ALA A 134 -3.32 -10.25 -3.37
C ALA A 134 -4.13 -10.95 -4.48
N HIS A 135 -4.55 -10.22 -5.51
CA HIS A 135 -5.35 -10.77 -6.60
C HIS A 135 -4.61 -11.90 -7.33
N PRO A 136 -5.32 -12.92 -7.86
CA PRO A 136 -4.70 -14.14 -8.37
C PRO A 136 -4.10 -13.96 -9.76
N HIS A 137 -4.55 -12.94 -10.51
CA HIS A 137 -4.19 -12.71 -11.89
C HIS A 137 -4.25 -11.22 -12.24
N TRP A 138 -3.25 -10.75 -13.00
CA TRP A 138 -3.25 -9.40 -13.56
C TRP A 138 -2.70 -9.40 -14.99
N ASN A 139 -3.20 -8.47 -15.80
CA ASN A 139 -2.70 -8.22 -17.15
C ASN A 139 -2.07 -6.82 -17.22
N ALA A 140 -0.91 -6.71 -17.88
CA ALA A 140 -0.18 -5.44 -18.02
C ALA A 140 -0.97 -4.35 -18.78
N HIS A 141 -2.04 -4.69 -19.50
CA HIS A 141 -2.91 -3.73 -20.18
C HIS A 141 -4.06 -3.21 -19.30
N TRP A 142 -4.17 -3.66 -18.05
CA TRP A 142 -5.28 -3.30 -17.16
C TRP A 142 -5.00 -2.09 -16.28
N GLY A 143 -3.83 -1.46 -16.39
CA GLY A 143 -3.46 -0.34 -15.52
C GLY A 143 -3.20 -0.79 -14.08
N GLY A 144 -3.42 0.11 -13.12
CA GLY A 144 -3.24 -0.20 -11.70
C GLY A 144 -1.79 -0.26 -11.23
N GLU A 145 -0.84 0.20 -12.05
CA GLU A 145 0.56 0.27 -11.70
C GLU A 145 0.79 1.24 -10.55
N LEU A 146 1.68 0.87 -9.63
CA LEU A 146 2.24 1.83 -8.69
C LEU A 146 3.26 2.69 -9.45
N MET A 147 2.99 3.98 -9.58
CA MET A 147 3.90 4.97 -10.15
C MET A 147 4.67 5.63 -9.02
N ILE A 148 5.99 5.73 -9.14
CA ILE A 148 6.88 6.32 -8.14
C ILE A 148 7.73 7.36 -8.87
N ALA A 149 7.70 8.61 -8.42
CA ALA A 149 8.58 9.64 -8.96
C ALA A 149 10.00 9.47 -8.42
N ASP A 150 11.02 9.78 -9.22
CA ASP A 150 12.39 9.79 -8.74
C ASP A 150 12.57 10.80 -7.58
N GLU A 151 13.43 10.44 -6.63
CA GLU A 151 13.72 11.27 -5.47
C GLU A 151 14.51 12.52 -5.88
N ALA A 152 13.87 13.68 -5.73
CA ALA A 152 14.52 14.96 -5.61
C ALA A 152 14.08 15.58 -4.27
N GLN A 153 15.04 16.13 -3.52
CA GLN A 153 14.88 16.67 -2.17
C GLN A 153 13.60 17.52 -2.00
N ASP A 154 12.80 17.15 -1.00
CA ASP A 154 12.04 17.96 -0.03
C ASP A 154 11.28 19.23 -0.45
N ASP A 155 10.41 19.19 -1.47
CA ASP A 155 9.49 20.33 -1.70
C ASP A 155 8.05 19.97 -2.09
N LEU A 156 7.69 18.69 -2.06
CA LEU A 156 6.30 18.27 -2.30
C LEU A 156 5.55 18.12 -0.97
N SER A 157 4.42 18.83 -0.86
CA SER A 157 3.55 18.77 0.32
C SER A 157 3.08 17.34 0.61
N ILE A 158 3.05 16.99 1.90
CA ILE A 158 2.41 15.76 2.39
C ILE A 158 0.93 15.83 2.02
N MET A 159 0.38 14.75 1.45
CA MET A 159 -1.02 14.67 1.03
C MET A 159 -1.44 15.86 0.13
N ALA A 160 -1.00 15.85 -1.13
CA ALA A 160 -1.26 16.90 -2.12
C ALA A 160 -2.70 17.45 -2.03
N HIS A 161 -2.87 18.77 -2.10
CA HIS A 161 -4.19 19.38 -1.90
C HIS A 161 -5.25 18.78 -2.85
N ARG A 162 -6.48 18.74 -2.35
CA ARG A 162 -7.61 18.04 -2.97
C ARG A 162 -8.13 18.72 -4.23
N PHE A 163 -8.01 20.04 -4.30
CA PHE A 163 -8.53 20.86 -5.39
C PHE A 163 -7.41 21.59 -6.13
N GLU A 164 -6.44 22.15 -5.40
CA GLU A 164 -5.34 22.96 -5.95
C GLU A 164 -4.05 22.12 -6.02
N ASN A 165 -3.80 21.46 -7.14
CA ASN A 165 -2.66 20.54 -7.29
C ASN A 165 -1.57 21.07 -8.24
N GLU A 166 -1.68 22.31 -8.70
CA GLU A 166 -0.86 22.89 -9.76
C GLU A 166 0.63 22.88 -9.41
N ALA A 167 1.01 23.43 -8.25
CA ALA A 167 2.41 23.44 -7.82
C ALA A 167 2.98 22.01 -7.65
N TYR A 168 2.15 21.09 -7.15
CA TYR A 168 2.53 19.68 -7.02
C TYR A 168 2.74 19.03 -8.40
N SER A 169 1.85 19.33 -9.35
CA SER A 169 1.92 18.86 -10.73
C SER A 169 3.15 19.42 -11.46
N GLU A 170 3.42 20.72 -11.33
CA GLU A 170 4.60 21.38 -11.91
C GLU A 170 5.90 20.74 -11.42
N ALA A 171 6.01 20.49 -10.11
CA ALA A 171 7.17 19.83 -9.54
C ALA A 171 7.35 18.37 -10.01
N LEU A 172 6.26 17.63 -10.27
CA LEU A 172 6.34 16.30 -10.89
C LEU A 172 6.73 16.36 -12.36
N LEU A 173 6.20 17.34 -13.11
CA LEU A 173 6.53 17.55 -14.52
C LEU A 173 8.00 17.93 -14.70
N GLU A 174 8.54 18.79 -13.83
CA GLU A 174 9.96 19.17 -13.86
C GLU A 174 10.87 17.97 -13.59
N ARG A 175 10.48 17.06 -12.69
CA ARG A 175 11.20 15.79 -12.50
C ARG A 175 11.15 14.93 -13.76
N GLY A 176 9.96 14.79 -14.36
CA GLY A 176 9.75 14.16 -15.66
C GLY A 176 10.12 12.67 -15.77
N MET A 177 10.59 12.04 -14.70
CA MET A 177 11.04 10.65 -14.67
C MET A 177 10.68 9.95 -13.36
N GLY A 178 10.62 8.62 -13.45
CA GLY A 178 10.28 7.77 -12.32
C GLY A 178 10.19 6.30 -12.72
N HIS A 179 9.63 5.52 -11.80
CA HIS A 179 9.43 4.09 -11.93
C HIS A 179 7.95 3.74 -11.98
N PHE A 180 7.61 2.65 -12.66
CA PHE A 180 6.31 2.01 -12.54
C PHE A 180 6.49 0.55 -12.13
N ILE A 181 5.63 0.07 -11.23
CA ILE A 181 5.65 -1.29 -10.73
C ILE A 181 4.30 -1.92 -11.05
N MET A 182 4.34 -2.93 -11.91
CA MET A 182 3.17 -3.72 -12.25
C MET A 182 2.65 -4.45 -11.01
N PRO A 183 1.32 -4.47 -10.77
CA PRO A 183 0.71 -5.15 -9.64
C PRO A 183 0.67 -6.65 -9.94
N LYS A 184 1.83 -7.30 -10.01
CA LYS A 184 1.94 -8.73 -10.24
C LYS A 184 1.38 -9.48 -9.02
N PRO A 185 0.63 -10.57 -9.20
CA PRO A 185 0.19 -11.40 -8.08
C PRO A 185 1.34 -11.85 -7.17
N ASN A 186 1.07 -11.91 -5.86
CA ASN A 186 2.02 -12.33 -4.83
C ASN A 186 3.35 -11.53 -4.85
N ARG A 187 3.24 -10.24 -5.12
CA ARG A 187 4.36 -9.29 -5.05
C ARG A 187 4.16 -8.34 -3.88
N MET A 188 5.22 -8.15 -3.12
CA MET A 188 5.36 -7.10 -2.13
C MET A 188 6.21 -5.96 -2.70
N VAL A 189 5.82 -4.74 -2.40
CA VAL A 189 6.61 -3.53 -2.62
C VAL A 189 6.75 -2.81 -1.28
N LEU A 190 7.96 -2.45 -0.88
CA LEU A 190 8.19 -1.52 0.23
C LEU A 190 8.70 -0.18 -0.31
N LEU A 191 8.31 0.92 0.32
CA LEU A 191 8.58 2.29 -0.11
C LEU A 191 9.03 3.15 1.09
N GLY A 192 10.09 3.94 0.91
CA GLY A 192 10.67 4.82 1.94
C GLY A 192 10.14 6.26 1.96
N GLY A 193 9.09 6.58 1.19
CA GLY A 193 8.42 7.89 1.23
C GLY A 193 8.53 8.75 -0.04
N ALA A 194 8.99 8.17 -1.16
CA ALA A 194 8.96 8.84 -2.46
C ALA A 194 7.51 9.17 -2.90
N PRO A 195 7.29 10.29 -3.62
CA PRO A 195 5.98 10.59 -4.19
C PRO A 195 5.52 9.47 -5.11
N HIS A 196 4.26 9.08 -4.98
CA HIS A 196 3.72 7.96 -5.71
C HIS A 196 2.22 8.10 -5.96
N ALA A 197 1.72 7.26 -6.86
CA ALA A 197 0.33 7.21 -7.30
C ALA A 197 -0.02 5.78 -7.74
N ILE A 198 -1.31 5.49 -7.83
CA ILE A 198 -1.82 4.27 -8.47
C ILE A 198 -2.52 4.71 -9.76
N ALA A 199 -2.01 4.26 -10.89
CA ALA A 199 -2.65 4.50 -12.18
C ALA A 199 -4.08 3.93 -12.17
N PRO A 200 -5.06 4.60 -12.80
CA PRO A 200 -6.42 4.09 -12.85
C PRO A 200 -6.49 2.70 -13.47
N VAL A 201 -7.29 1.81 -12.87
CA VAL A 201 -7.57 0.50 -13.47
C VAL A 201 -8.40 0.71 -14.74
N SER A 202 -7.90 0.20 -15.86
CA SER A 202 -8.54 0.34 -17.17
C SER A 202 -9.87 -0.44 -17.24
N PRO A 203 -10.87 0.04 -18.00
CA PRO A 203 -12.08 -0.74 -18.31
C PRO A 203 -11.79 -2.11 -18.94
N ALA A 204 -10.62 -2.28 -19.57
CA ALA A 204 -10.17 -3.56 -20.14
C ALA A 204 -10.01 -4.67 -19.09
N ALA A 205 -9.92 -4.34 -17.80
CA ALA A 205 -9.90 -5.31 -16.70
C ALA A 205 -11.22 -6.08 -16.55
N GLY A 206 -12.32 -5.55 -17.11
CA GLY A 206 -13.64 -6.17 -16.99
C GLY A 206 -14.06 -6.27 -15.52
N GLN A 207 -14.31 -7.50 -15.06
CA GLN A 207 -14.69 -7.79 -13.67
C GLN A 207 -13.47 -8.06 -12.75
N ASN A 208 -12.25 -8.03 -13.28
CA ASN A 208 -11.06 -8.18 -12.46
C ASN A 208 -10.81 -6.91 -11.66
N VAL A 209 -10.34 -7.08 -10.43
CA VAL A 209 -10.06 -5.98 -9.51
C VAL A 209 -8.63 -6.04 -9.02
N ARG A 210 -7.97 -4.88 -8.88
CA ARG A 210 -6.65 -4.82 -8.25
C ARG A 210 -6.86 -4.89 -6.75
N ALA A 211 -6.63 -6.06 -6.18
CA ALA A 211 -6.69 -6.30 -4.74
C ALA A 211 -5.29 -6.22 -4.12
N SER A 212 -5.17 -5.53 -2.99
CA SER A 212 -3.91 -5.36 -2.27
C SER A 212 -4.10 -5.24 -0.76
N VAL A 213 -3.12 -5.69 0.01
CA VAL A 213 -2.97 -5.32 1.42
C VAL A 213 -1.93 -4.20 1.47
N VAL A 214 -2.32 -3.05 2.00
CA VAL A 214 -1.48 -1.84 2.05
C VAL A 214 -1.36 -1.40 3.49
N GLY A 215 -0.22 -0.86 3.87
CA GLY A 215 -0.01 -0.42 5.23
C GLY A 215 1.26 0.38 5.43
N PHE A 216 1.47 0.80 6.67
CA PHE A 216 2.57 1.68 7.05
C PHE A 216 3.37 1.11 8.22
N PHE A 217 4.63 1.51 8.29
CA PHE A 217 5.50 1.35 9.45
C PHE A 217 5.43 2.63 10.29
N LEU A 218 4.75 2.60 11.44
CA LEU A 218 4.42 3.77 12.26
C LEU A 218 5.52 4.06 13.28
N ARG A 219 5.88 5.33 13.47
CA ARG A 219 6.85 5.77 14.49
C ARG A 219 6.37 5.63 15.93
N ASN A 220 5.06 5.73 16.19
CA ASN A 220 4.45 5.71 17.52
C ASN A 220 3.15 4.93 17.56
#